data_AF-A0A973Y1J7-F1
#
_entry.id   AF-A0A973Y1J7-F1
#
_cell.length_a   1.000
_cell.length_b   1.000
_cell.length_c   1.000
_cell.angle_alpha   90.00
_cell.angle_beta   90.00
_cell.angle_gamma   90.00
#
_symmetry.space_group_name_H-M   'P 1'
#
loop_
_entity.id
_entity.type
_entity.pdbx_description
1 polymer ?
#
loop_
_entity_poly.entity_id
_entity_poly.type
_entity_poly.pdbx_seq_one_letter_code
_entity_poly.pdbx_strand_id
1 'polypeptide(L)'
;MRVKVTTSVLFAAALIAGCGSDGEAKSNPSPPQASQGSPSAERSRTQPPTDASSGPLSADRLESAALSGTVDNFQIADWPARSRGGSRAEPTVCQPVENMRIAYPAPAPKAMVGKVAYATSGPSAGSATTIGLMAYDRSGAERILSGLHASLKKCTSYDGGVPARTAVQAVAAPDAGDDALAFQLNTEGKSQPDLIAVVRSGATVVLFITASGTGAPAELPDDLMTAQINKLERISGGRP
;
A
#
# COMPACT_ATOMS: atom_id res chain seq x y z
N MET A 1 14.90 -43.39 15.48
CA MET A 1 16.08 -42.57 15.80
C MET A 1 15.64 -41.39 16.67
N ARG A 2 16.12 -41.30 17.91
CA ARG A 2 15.85 -40.18 18.84
C ARG A 2 17.16 -39.40 19.01
N VAL A 3 17.16 -38.10 18.74
CA VAL A 3 18.35 -37.26 18.98
C VAL A 3 17.96 -36.00 19.77
N LYS A 4 18.29 -36.12 21.06
CA LYS A 4 18.70 -35.16 22.12
C LYS A 4 18.42 -33.66 21.93
N VAL A 5 17.58 -33.16 22.84
CA VAL A 5 17.44 -31.77 23.27
C VAL A 5 18.67 -31.37 24.11
N THR A 6 19.22 -30.18 23.88
CA THR A 6 20.25 -29.58 24.74
C THR A 6 19.81 -28.18 25.16
N THR A 7 19.61 -28.02 26.47
CA THR A 7 19.25 -26.78 27.15
C THR A 7 20.53 -26.14 27.68
N SER A 8 20.72 -24.83 27.48
CA SER A 8 21.75 -24.04 28.18
C SER A 8 21.10 -22.84 28.85
N VAL A 9 21.55 -22.58 30.07
CA VAL A 9 20.95 -21.73 31.10
C VAL A 9 21.97 -20.68 31.58
N LEU A 10 21.46 -19.49 31.93
CA LEU A 10 22.00 -18.42 32.80
C LEU A 10 23.24 -17.61 32.34
N PHE A 11 23.16 -16.27 32.43
CA PHE A 11 23.65 -15.50 33.59
C PHE A 11 23.26 -14.00 33.57
N ALA A 12 22.81 -13.55 34.74
CA ALA A 12 22.99 -12.26 35.44
C ALA A 12 22.60 -10.89 34.83
N ALA A 13 21.99 -10.12 35.74
CA ALA A 13 21.43 -8.78 35.64
C ALA A 13 22.46 -7.62 35.73
N ALA A 14 22.04 -6.44 35.28
CA ALA A 14 22.53 -5.17 35.79
C ALA A 14 21.36 -4.17 35.95
N LEU A 15 21.19 -3.68 37.17
CA LEU A 15 20.26 -2.64 37.58
C LEU A 15 20.87 -1.26 37.24
N ILE A 16 20.09 -0.36 36.66
CA ILE A 16 20.37 1.09 36.75
C ILE A 16 19.13 1.75 37.35
N ALA A 17 19.29 2.21 38.58
CA ALA A 17 18.39 3.12 39.25
C ALA A 17 18.65 4.54 38.72
N GLY A 18 17.59 5.22 38.26
CA GLY A 18 17.59 6.65 38.00
C GLY A 18 16.49 7.29 38.82
N CYS A 19 16.87 7.86 39.97
CA CYS A 19 16.01 8.59 40.88
C CYS A 19 16.51 10.04 40.94
N GLY A 20 15.61 11.00 40.91
CA GLY A 20 15.88 12.40 41.21
C GLY A 20 15.10 13.35 40.30
N SER A 21 14.49 14.42 40.78
CA SER A 21 14.19 14.89 42.14
C SER A 21 13.18 16.01 41.92
N ASP A 22 12.05 15.96 42.61
CA ASP A 22 11.12 17.07 42.70
C ASP A 22 11.77 18.27 43.39
N GLY A 23 11.39 19.47 42.95
CA GLY A 23 11.85 20.75 43.45
C GLY A 23 10.78 21.82 43.24
N GLU A 24 9.69 21.71 43.99
CA GLU A 24 8.79 22.83 44.30
C GLU A 24 9.54 23.85 45.18
N ALA A 25 9.40 25.14 44.90
CA ALA A 25 8.76 26.07 45.83
C ALA A 25 8.84 27.55 45.38
N LYS A 26 7.78 28.26 45.79
CA LYS A 26 7.66 29.70 46.11
C LYS A 26 7.03 30.62 45.06
N SER A 27 5.70 30.58 45.11
CA SER A 27 4.76 31.70 45.05
C SER A 27 5.25 32.98 45.75
N ASN A 28 4.92 34.16 45.19
CA ASN A 28 4.10 35.20 45.85
C ASN A 28 3.83 36.45 44.95
N PRO A 29 2.88 37.36 45.28
CA PRO A 29 1.73 37.64 44.41
C PRO A 29 1.37 39.13 44.13
N SER A 30 0.50 39.34 43.12
CA SER A 30 -0.58 40.38 43.00
C SER A 30 -0.25 41.90 42.91
N PRO A 31 -1.21 42.81 42.59
CA PRO A 31 -2.26 42.87 41.53
C PRO A 31 -2.30 44.30 40.85
N PRO A 32 -3.44 44.86 40.43
CA PRO A 32 -4.07 44.80 39.10
C PRO A 32 -3.94 46.13 38.30
N GLN A 33 -4.17 46.10 36.99
CA GLN A 33 -4.60 47.32 36.30
C GLN A 33 -5.67 47.00 35.26
N ALA A 34 -6.88 47.44 35.60
CA ALA A 34 -8.02 47.54 34.70
C ALA A 34 -7.80 48.72 33.76
N SER A 35 -8.11 48.52 32.48
CA SER A 35 -8.67 49.56 31.63
C SER A 35 -9.66 48.92 30.67
N GLN A 36 -10.90 49.39 30.81
CA GLN A 36 -12.04 49.10 29.97
C GLN A 36 -11.82 49.63 28.55
N GLY A 37 -12.30 48.87 27.56
CA GLY A 37 -12.39 49.29 26.17
C GLY A 37 -13.28 48.32 25.39
N SER A 38 -14.52 48.74 25.20
CA SER A 38 -15.68 48.04 24.61
C SER A 38 -15.53 47.71 23.09
N PRO A 39 -16.48 46.96 22.50
CA PRO A 39 -16.21 45.85 21.59
C PRO A 39 -16.10 46.26 20.13
N SER A 40 -15.31 45.53 19.36
CA SER A 40 -15.46 45.46 17.91
C SER A 40 -15.40 44.02 17.47
N ALA A 41 -16.48 43.63 16.80
CA ALA A 41 -16.71 42.33 16.22
C ALA A 41 -15.64 42.01 15.17
N GLU A 42 -14.56 41.35 15.58
CA GLU A 42 -13.75 40.59 14.65
C GLU A 42 -14.30 39.18 14.59
N ARG A 43 -15.12 39.01 13.55
CA ARG A 43 -15.45 37.75 12.89
C ARG A 43 -14.48 36.67 13.31
N SER A 44 -14.98 35.68 14.06
CA SER A 44 -14.44 34.34 14.04
C SER A 44 -14.32 33.95 12.57
N ARG A 45 -13.13 34.18 12.00
CA ARG A 45 -12.69 33.52 10.79
C ARG A 45 -12.67 32.06 11.21
N THR A 46 -13.75 31.37 10.92
CA THR A 46 -13.74 29.93 10.70
C THR A 46 -12.53 29.69 9.83
N GLN A 47 -11.46 29.20 10.45
CA GLN A 47 -10.30 28.72 9.75
C GLN A 47 -10.84 27.77 8.68
N PRO A 48 -10.47 27.95 7.40
CA PRO A 48 -10.72 26.93 6.40
C PRO A 48 -10.21 25.61 6.99
N PRO A 49 -10.93 24.49 6.78
CA PRO A 49 -10.45 23.20 7.27
C PRO A 49 -9.00 23.06 6.83
N THR A 50 -8.14 22.84 7.81
CA THR A 50 -6.71 22.58 7.61
C THR A 50 -6.61 21.54 6.50
N ASP A 51 -5.77 21.83 5.52
CA ASP A 51 -5.57 21.04 4.30
C ASP A 51 -5.83 19.56 4.53
N ALA A 52 -6.63 18.96 3.63
CA ALA A 52 -6.73 17.52 3.49
C ALA A 52 -5.33 16.93 3.67
N SER A 53 -5.15 16.22 4.78
CA SER A 53 -3.84 15.78 5.30
C SER A 53 -2.93 15.34 4.16
N SER A 54 -1.91 16.15 3.86
CA SER A 54 -0.88 15.85 2.83
C SER A 54 0.04 14.70 3.23
N GLY A 55 -0.15 14.15 4.43
CA GLY A 55 0.55 12.98 4.91
C GLY A 55 -0.04 11.66 4.38
N PRO A 56 0.73 10.56 4.49
CA PRO A 56 0.27 9.21 4.19
C PRO A 56 -1.07 8.89 4.88
N LEU A 57 -1.96 8.19 4.17
CA LEU A 57 -3.19 7.68 4.78
C LEU A 57 -2.88 6.68 5.91
N SER A 58 -3.66 6.75 6.99
CA SER A 58 -3.65 5.72 8.04
C SER A 58 -4.28 4.42 7.53
N ALA A 59 -4.06 3.32 8.25
CA ALA A 59 -4.68 2.02 7.92
C ALA A 59 -6.22 2.13 7.84
N ASP A 60 -6.87 2.81 8.78
CA ASP A 60 -8.33 2.95 8.83
C ASP A 60 -8.88 3.76 7.64
N ARG A 61 -8.10 4.76 7.19
CA ARG A 61 -8.43 5.56 5.99
C ARG A 61 -8.22 4.76 4.71
N LEU A 62 -7.18 3.92 4.65
CA LEU A 62 -7.01 2.97 3.54
C LEU A 62 -8.12 1.92 3.52
N GLU A 63 -8.55 1.43 4.67
CA GLU A 63 -9.64 0.47 4.80
C GLU A 63 -10.95 1.08 4.28
N SER A 64 -11.22 2.32 4.66
CA SER A 64 -12.36 3.09 4.14
C SER A 64 -12.27 3.30 2.61
N ALA A 65 -11.04 3.41 2.06
CA ALA A 65 -10.77 3.59 0.64
C ALA A 65 -10.81 2.32 -0.19
N ALA A 66 -10.59 1.15 0.42
CA ALA A 66 -10.67 -0.13 -0.26
C ALA A 66 -12.12 -0.45 -0.66
N LEU A 67 -12.32 -1.05 -1.84
CA LEU A 67 -13.64 -1.57 -2.23
C LEU A 67 -14.10 -2.66 -1.24
N SER A 68 -15.42 -2.84 -1.16
CA SER A 68 -16.08 -3.76 -0.22
C SER A 68 -17.44 -4.18 -0.76
N GLY A 69 -17.94 -5.35 -0.33
CA GLY A 69 -19.25 -5.84 -0.75
C GLY A 69 -19.26 -6.29 -2.21
N THR A 70 -20.32 -5.97 -2.94
CA THR A 70 -20.43 -6.26 -4.38
C THR A 70 -20.26 -4.97 -5.17
N VAL A 71 -19.40 -4.99 -6.18
CA VAL A 71 -19.16 -3.88 -7.10
C VAL A 71 -19.29 -4.45 -8.51
N ASP A 72 -20.33 -4.03 -9.23
CA ASP A 72 -20.69 -4.58 -10.54
C ASP A 72 -20.78 -6.11 -10.51
N ASN A 73 -19.95 -6.80 -11.29
CA ASN A 73 -19.85 -8.26 -11.36
C ASN A 73 -18.81 -8.86 -10.40
N PHE A 74 -18.22 -8.07 -9.49
CA PHE A 74 -17.21 -8.53 -8.54
C PHE A 74 -17.73 -8.66 -7.12
N GLN A 75 -17.42 -9.80 -6.49
CA GLN A 75 -17.56 -9.97 -5.04
C GLN A 75 -16.23 -9.66 -4.36
N ILE A 76 -16.24 -8.67 -3.45
CA ILE A 76 -15.05 -8.23 -2.73
C ILE A 76 -15.00 -8.88 -1.35
N ALA A 77 -13.82 -9.36 -0.98
CA ALA A 77 -13.52 -9.94 0.33
C ALA A 77 -12.17 -9.45 0.86
N ASP A 78 -11.97 -9.58 2.17
CA ASP A 78 -10.68 -9.32 2.80
C ASP A 78 -9.64 -10.35 2.36
N TRP A 79 -8.44 -9.87 2.06
CA TRP A 79 -7.35 -10.74 1.65
C TRP A 79 -6.00 -10.14 2.01
N PRO A 80 -5.06 -10.89 2.62
CA PRO A 80 -3.71 -10.39 2.80
C PRO A 80 -3.03 -10.28 1.43
N ALA A 81 -2.99 -9.08 0.86
CA ALA A 81 -2.35 -8.84 -0.43
C ALA A 81 -0.83 -9.17 -0.41
N ARG A 82 -0.21 -9.09 0.77
CA ARG A 82 1.22 -9.35 0.97
C ARG A 82 1.52 -10.81 1.23
N SER A 83 2.46 -11.36 0.48
CA SER A 83 3.02 -12.69 0.74
C SER A 83 3.89 -12.70 2.00
N ARG A 84 4.03 -13.86 2.64
CA ARG A 84 4.87 -13.99 3.84
C ARG A 84 6.35 -13.96 3.46
N GLY A 85 7.05 -12.91 3.89
CA GLY A 85 8.51 -12.74 3.67
C GLY A 85 8.85 -11.99 2.39
N GLY A 86 10.12 -11.61 2.26
CA GLY A 86 10.67 -11.04 1.02
C GLY A 86 11.08 -12.13 0.04
N SER A 87 11.26 -11.76 -1.22
CA SER A 87 11.76 -12.61 -2.29
C SER A 87 12.90 -11.92 -3.02
N ARG A 88 13.85 -12.69 -3.57
CA ARG A 88 14.98 -12.17 -4.34
C ARG A 88 14.82 -12.54 -5.80
N ALA A 89 14.98 -11.57 -6.69
CA ALA A 89 15.02 -11.77 -8.13
C ALA A 89 16.44 -11.57 -8.67
N GLU A 90 16.83 -12.44 -9.60
CA GLU A 90 18.04 -12.34 -10.38
C GLU A 90 17.70 -12.31 -11.88
N PRO A 91 18.18 -11.31 -12.63
CA PRO A 91 19.10 -10.25 -12.23
C PRO A 91 18.45 -9.21 -11.29
N THR A 92 19.26 -8.55 -10.45
CA THR A 92 18.78 -7.56 -9.46
C THR A 92 17.93 -6.42 -10.06
N VAL A 93 18.07 -6.11 -11.35
CA VAL A 93 17.22 -5.13 -12.05
C VAL A 93 15.73 -5.52 -12.07
N CYS A 94 15.42 -6.81 -11.86
CA CYS A 94 14.06 -7.33 -11.75
C CYS A 94 13.49 -7.29 -10.34
N GLN A 95 14.29 -6.90 -9.33
CA GLN A 95 13.85 -6.90 -7.94
C GLN A 95 12.60 -6.03 -7.69
N PRO A 96 12.44 -4.84 -8.31
CA PRO A 96 11.20 -4.07 -8.14
C PRO A 96 9.96 -4.79 -8.68
N VAL A 97 10.09 -5.53 -9.80
CA VAL A 97 9.00 -6.33 -10.38
C VAL A 97 8.59 -7.44 -9.41
N GLU A 98 9.57 -8.21 -8.91
CA GLU A 98 9.31 -9.28 -7.94
C GLU A 98 8.70 -8.76 -6.65
N ASN A 99 9.22 -7.63 -6.13
CA ASN A 99 8.68 -6.97 -4.96
C ASN A 99 7.19 -6.63 -5.12
N MET A 100 6.76 -6.16 -6.29
CA MET A 100 5.34 -5.89 -6.54
C MET A 100 4.53 -7.16 -6.68
N ARG A 101 5.06 -8.22 -7.34
CA ARG A 101 4.38 -9.52 -7.44
C ARG A 101 4.01 -10.10 -6.08
N ILE A 102 4.89 -9.95 -5.09
CA ILE A 102 4.66 -10.45 -3.72
C ILE A 102 4.04 -9.39 -2.77
N ALA A 103 3.69 -8.22 -3.31
CA ALA A 103 3.25 -7.03 -2.59
C ALA A 103 4.13 -6.66 -1.38
N TYR A 104 5.45 -6.76 -1.60
CA TYR A 104 6.51 -6.37 -0.67
C TYR A 104 7.42 -5.31 -1.34
N PRO A 105 6.91 -4.10 -1.63
CA PRO A 105 7.71 -3.03 -2.24
C PRO A 105 8.83 -2.53 -1.33
N ALA A 106 9.83 -1.92 -1.95
CA ALA A 106 10.95 -1.24 -1.30
C ALA A 106 11.04 0.20 -1.85
N PRO A 107 10.89 1.25 -1.00
CA PRO A 107 10.67 1.20 0.44
C PRO A 107 9.33 0.54 0.82
N ALA A 108 9.23 0.05 2.06
CA ALA A 108 7.98 -0.51 2.58
C ALA A 108 6.93 0.58 2.80
N PRO A 109 5.63 0.28 2.62
CA PRO A 109 4.57 1.24 2.90
C PRO A 109 4.40 1.45 4.41
N LYS A 110 3.89 2.62 4.77
CA LYS A 110 3.58 2.97 6.18
C LYS A 110 2.32 2.27 6.67
N ALA A 111 1.37 2.03 5.78
CA ALA A 111 0.16 1.26 6.03
C ALA A 111 -0.23 0.51 4.75
N MET A 112 -0.88 -0.63 4.89
CA MET A 112 -1.35 -1.43 3.77
C MET A 112 -2.69 -2.09 4.09
N VAL A 113 -3.59 -2.11 3.11
CA VAL A 113 -4.84 -2.87 3.13
C VAL A 113 -4.88 -3.74 1.89
N GLY A 114 -5.36 -4.97 2.05
CA GLY A 114 -5.52 -5.93 0.97
C GLY A 114 -6.95 -6.42 0.85
N LYS A 115 -7.42 -6.56 -0.39
CA LYS A 115 -8.69 -7.15 -0.78
C LYS A 115 -8.48 -8.16 -1.89
N VAL A 116 -9.48 -8.99 -2.13
CA VAL A 116 -9.60 -9.80 -3.35
C VAL A 116 -10.98 -9.58 -3.96
N ALA A 117 -11.02 -9.45 -5.27
CA ALA A 117 -12.24 -9.32 -6.06
C ALA A 117 -12.41 -10.57 -6.92
N TYR A 118 -13.48 -11.32 -6.67
CA TYR A 118 -13.85 -12.49 -7.48
C TYR A 118 -14.83 -12.08 -8.55
N ALA A 119 -14.48 -12.28 -9.82
CA ALA A 119 -15.39 -12.05 -10.93
C ALA A 119 -16.46 -13.14 -10.97
N THR A 120 -17.72 -12.74 -10.75
CA THR A 120 -18.87 -13.66 -10.65
C THR A 120 -19.62 -13.86 -11.97
N SER A 121 -19.46 -12.94 -12.92
CA SER A 121 -20.08 -13.00 -14.24
C SER A 121 -19.30 -12.15 -15.26
N GLY A 122 -19.71 -12.18 -16.53
CA GLY A 122 -19.08 -11.42 -17.61
C GLY A 122 -17.79 -12.06 -18.16
N PRO A 123 -17.04 -11.34 -19.01
CA PRO A 123 -15.83 -11.86 -19.67
C PRO A 123 -14.74 -12.32 -18.70
N SER A 124 -14.64 -11.67 -17.54
CA SER A 124 -13.66 -12.02 -16.51
C SER A 124 -14.11 -13.13 -15.57
N ALA A 125 -15.29 -13.74 -15.76
CA ALA A 125 -15.86 -14.72 -14.83
C ALA A 125 -14.88 -15.85 -14.48
N GLY A 126 -14.71 -16.12 -13.18
CA GLY A 126 -13.78 -17.12 -12.68
C GLY A 126 -12.32 -16.67 -12.56
N SER A 127 -12.03 -15.39 -12.84
CA SER A 127 -10.79 -14.73 -12.43
C SER A 127 -10.90 -14.15 -11.02
N ALA A 128 -9.73 -13.93 -10.41
CA ALA A 128 -9.61 -13.22 -9.14
C ALA A 128 -8.56 -12.10 -9.27
N THR A 129 -8.89 -10.92 -8.74
CA THR A 129 -7.98 -9.78 -8.69
C THR A 129 -7.64 -9.45 -7.24
N THR A 130 -6.38 -9.65 -6.84
CA THR A 130 -5.88 -9.14 -5.57
C THR A 130 -5.67 -7.63 -5.68
N ILE A 131 -6.16 -6.87 -4.71
CA ILE A 131 -6.05 -5.42 -4.65
C ILE A 131 -5.26 -5.05 -3.39
N GLY A 132 -4.15 -4.34 -3.53
CA GLY A 132 -3.35 -3.84 -2.41
C GLY A 132 -3.27 -2.31 -2.43
N LEU A 133 -3.79 -1.65 -1.40
CA LEU A 133 -3.64 -0.21 -1.20
C LEU A 133 -2.48 0.03 -0.23
N MET A 134 -1.50 0.85 -0.64
CA MET A 134 -0.26 1.05 0.10
C MET A 134 0.02 2.55 0.28
N ALA A 135 0.06 3.00 1.53
CA ALA A 135 0.31 4.41 1.86
C ALA A 135 1.81 4.71 2.01
N TYR A 136 2.24 5.82 1.42
CA TYR A 136 3.61 6.34 1.49
C TYR A 136 3.62 7.84 1.79
N ASP A 137 4.81 8.39 1.99
CA ASP A 137 5.02 9.79 1.63
C ASP A 137 4.97 9.94 0.11
N ARG A 138 4.60 11.12 -0.40
CA ARG A 138 4.49 11.38 -1.84
C ARG A 138 5.74 10.96 -2.63
N SER A 139 6.92 11.36 -2.15
CA SER A 139 8.19 11.00 -2.79
C SER A 139 8.51 9.49 -2.74
N GLY A 140 7.97 8.78 -1.74
CA GLY A 140 8.04 7.32 -1.66
C GLY A 140 7.20 6.66 -2.74
N ALA A 141 5.95 7.10 -2.92
CA ALA A 141 5.06 6.60 -3.97
C ALA A 141 5.62 6.86 -5.37
N GLU A 142 6.12 8.07 -5.63
CA GLU A 142 6.80 8.44 -6.89
C GLU A 142 8.03 7.55 -7.15
N ARG A 143 8.82 7.24 -6.11
CA ARG A 143 9.99 6.37 -6.22
C ARG A 143 9.60 4.93 -6.61
N ILE A 144 8.50 4.40 -6.10
CA ILE A 144 8.03 3.05 -6.46
C ILE A 144 7.74 2.97 -7.96
N LEU A 145 6.92 3.88 -8.50
CA LEU A 145 6.55 3.87 -9.92
C LEU A 145 7.76 4.14 -10.83
N SER A 146 8.59 5.13 -10.50
CA SER A 146 9.80 5.41 -11.29
C SER A 146 10.78 4.23 -11.34
N GLY A 147 10.95 3.52 -10.22
CA GLY A 147 11.79 2.32 -10.12
C GLY A 147 11.22 1.16 -10.94
N LEU A 148 9.90 0.99 -10.96
CA LEU A 148 9.23 0.00 -11.79
C LEU A 148 9.33 0.32 -13.28
N HIS A 149 9.08 1.57 -13.68
CA HIS A 149 9.29 2.03 -15.06
C HIS A 149 10.72 1.77 -15.54
N ALA A 150 11.72 2.03 -14.69
CA ALA A 150 13.12 1.75 -15.01
C ALA A 150 13.40 0.24 -15.11
N SER A 151 12.77 -0.56 -14.25
CA SER A 151 12.93 -2.02 -14.22
C SER A 151 12.30 -2.67 -15.43
N LEU A 152 11.07 -2.31 -15.80
CA LEU A 152 10.34 -2.89 -16.95
C LEU A 152 11.01 -2.63 -18.30
N LYS A 153 11.87 -1.61 -18.40
CA LYS A 153 12.70 -1.37 -19.59
C LYS A 153 13.84 -2.37 -19.76
N LYS A 154 14.23 -3.09 -18.69
CA LYS A 154 15.46 -3.91 -18.65
C LYS A 154 15.20 -5.34 -18.19
N CYS A 155 14.18 -5.54 -17.36
CA CYS A 155 13.77 -6.83 -16.83
C CYS A 155 12.83 -7.51 -17.82
N THR A 156 13.35 -8.47 -18.59
CA THR A 156 12.57 -9.30 -19.51
C THR A 156 12.32 -10.70 -18.95
N SER A 157 13.14 -11.15 -18.02
CA SER A 157 12.94 -12.37 -17.23
C SER A 157 13.76 -12.32 -15.95
N TYR A 158 13.37 -13.11 -14.97
CA TYR A 158 14.16 -13.34 -13.77
C TYR A 158 13.99 -14.75 -13.20
N ASP A 159 15.04 -15.20 -12.54
CA ASP A 159 15.04 -16.32 -11.63
C ASP A 159 14.81 -15.81 -10.20
N GLY A 160 14.20 -16.63 -9.36
CA GLY A 160 13.98 -16.32 -7.94
C GLY A 160 12.57 -15.86 -7.59
N GLY A 161 12.17 -16.16 -6.36
CA GLY A 161 10.77 -16.29 -5.97
C GLY A 161 10.24 -17.71 -6.22
N VAL A 162 9.13 -18.05 -5.57
CA VAL A 162 8.35 -19.25 -5.89
C VAL A 162 7.15 -18.79 -6.71
N PRO A 163 7.03 -19.20 -8.00
CA PRO A 163 7.89 -20.12 -8.77
C PRO A 163 9.14 -19.47 -9.41
N ALA A 164 10.11 -20.32 -9.80
CA ALA A 164 11.51 -19.93 -9.96
C ALA A 164 11.92 -19.34 -11.33
N ARG A 165 11.03 -19.22 -12.32
CA ARG A 165 11.33 -18.62 -13.64
C ARG A 165 10.14 -17.86 -14.17
N THR A 166 10.33 -16.55 -14.34
CA THR A 166 9.24 -15.65 -14.73
C THR A 166 9.70 -14.75 -15.86
N ALA A 167 9.04 -14.81 -17.01
CA ALA A 167 9.21 -13.83 -18.07
C ALA A 167 8.30 -12.62 -17.81
N VAL A 168 8.85 -11.43 -18.06
CA VAL A 168 8.22 -10.14 -17.77
C VAL A 168 8.02 -9.40 -19.08
N GLN A 169 6.81 -8.90 -19.28
CA GLN A 169 6.50 -8.09 -20.45
C GLN A 169 5.59 -6.93 -20.04
N ALA A 170 5.99 -5.71 -20.38
CA ALA A 170 5.13 -4.54 -20.22
C ALA A 170 3.91 -4.65 -21.14
N VAL A 171 2.75 -4.25 -20.63
CA VAL A 171 1.48 -4.20 -21.38
C VAL A 171 0.87 -2.80 -21.25
N ALA A 172 -0.25 -2.56 -21.92
CA ALA A 172 -0.94 -1.28 -21.82
C ALA A 172 -1.33 -0.98 -20.37
N ALA A 173 -0.94 0.20 -19.88
CA ALA A 173 -1.30 0.66 -18.55
C ALA A 173 -2.77 1.12 -18.52
N PRO A 174 -3.45 1.01 -17.38
CA PRO A 174 -4.76 1.63 -17.22
C PRO A 174 -4.63 3.15 -17.26
N ASP A 175 -5.66 3.82 -17.79
CA ASP A 175 -5.77 5.28 -17.78
C ASP A 175 -6.41 5.74 -16.45
N ALA A 176 -5.64 5.64 -15.36
CA ALA A 176 -6.11 5.96 -14.02
C ALA A 176 -4.98 6.49 -13.12
N GLY A 177 -5.34 7.37 -12.18
CA GLY A 177 -4.41 7.97 -11.23
C GLY A 177 -3.42 8.97 -11.86
N ASP A 178 -2.39 9.33 -11.09
CA ASP A 178 -1.36 10.27 -11.51
C ASP A 178 -0.26 9.64 -12.38
N ASP A 179 0.01 8.34 -12.19
CA ASP A 179 1.01 7.55 -12.92
C ASP A 179 0.61 6.07 -12.81
N ALA A 180 0.69 5.35 -13.92
CA ALA A 180 0.29 3.95 -14.00
C ALA A 180 1.22 3.17 -14.92
N LEU A 181 1.38 1.89 -14.61
CA LEU A 181 2.03 0.91 -15.47
C LEU A 181 1.36 -0.45 -15.31
N ALA A 182 1.54 -1.30 -16.31
CA ALA A 182 1.09 -2.68 -16.25
C ALA A 182 2.12 -3.61 -16.92
N PHE A 183 2.14 -4.85 -16.45
CA PHE A 183 2.99 -5.90 -17.00
C PHE A 183 2.38 -7.27 -16.74
N GLN A 184 2.75 -8.23 -17.58
CA GLN A 184 2.39 -9.62 -17.44
C GLN A 184 3.58 -10.45 -16.96
N LEU A 185 3.29 -11.44 -16.11
CA LEU A 185 4.24 -12.40 -15.60
C LEU A 185 3.90 -13.79 -16.12
N ASN A 186 4.71 -14.30 -17.04
CA ASN A 186 4.59 -15.66 -17.56
C ASN A 186 5.50 -16.57 -16.73
N THR A 187 4.90 -17.31 -15.81
CA THR A 187 5.64 -18.17 -14.89
C THR A 187 5.69 -19.61 -15.41
N GLU A 188 6.87 -20.23 -15.37
CA GLU A 188 7.04 -21.63 -15.78
C GLU A 188 6.09 -22.55 -15.01
N GLY A 189 5.37 -23.41 -15.75
CA GLY A 189 4.39 -24.35 -15.18
C GLY A 189 2.99 -23.76 -14.95
N LYS A 190 2.78 -22.47 -15.18
CA LYS A 190 1.45 -21.84 -15.17
C LYS A 190 0.90 -21.73 -16.59
N SER A 191 -0.38 -22.08 -16.76
CA SER A 191 -1.04 -22.07 -18.08
C SER A 191 -1.36 -20.67 -18.59
N GLN A 192 -1.58 -19.71 -17.68
CA GLN A 192 -1.96 -18.34 -18.00
C GLN A 192 -1.09 -17.34 -17.23
N PRO A 193 -0.69 -16.21 -17.83
CA PRO A 193 0.05 -15.18 -17.13
C PRO A 193 -0.76 -14.57 -15.99
N ASP A 194 -0.06 -14.07 -14.98
CA ASP A 194 -0.63 -13.06 -14.09
C ASP A 194 -0.50 -11.70 -14.75
N LEU A 195 -1.57 -10.90 -14.71
CA LEU A 195 -1.52 -9.50 -15.08
C LEU A 195 -1.40 -8.64 -13.84
N ILE A 196 -0.47 -7.70 -13.87
CA ILE A 196 -0.21 -6.78 -12.78
C ILE A 196 -0.35 -5.37 -13.28
N ALA A 197 -1.20 -4.58 -12.61
CA ALA A 197 -1.25 -3.14 -12.78
C ALA A 197 -0.85 -2.45 -11.48
N VAL A 198 -0.11 -1.35 -11.59
CA VAL A 198 0.32 -0.54 -10.47
C VAL A 198 -0.02 0.90 -10.78
N VAL A 199 -0.85 1.51 -9.93
CA VAL A 199 -1.36 2.87 -10.12
C VAL A 199 -0.98 3.70 -8.90
N ARG A 200 -0.41 4.89 -9.12
CA ARG A 200 -0.19 5.89 -8.09
C ARG A 200 -1.31 6.93 -8.14
N SER A 201 -1.92 7.21 -7.00
CA SER A 201 -2.80 8.37 -6.82
C SER A 201 -2.37 9.12 -5.56
N GLY A 202 -1.81 10.32 -5.75
CA GLY A 202 -1.15 11.09 -4.71
C GLY A 202 -0.01 10.32 -4.04
N ALA A 203 -0.15 10.11 -2.72
CA ALA A 203 0.81 9.40 -1.87
C ALA A 203 0.47 7.92 -1.65
N THR A 204 -0.51 7.39 -2.39
CA THR A 204 -0.93 5.99 -2.30
C THR A 204 -0.58 5.26 -3.60
N VAL A 205 -0.05 4.04 -3.47
CA VAL A 205 0.14 3.11 -4.60
C VAL A 205 -0.88 1.99 -4.46
N VAL A 206 -1.61 1.73 -5.53
CA VAL A 206 -2.57 0.64 -5.65
C VAL A 206 -2.01 -0.42 -6.58
N LEU A 207 -1.98 -1.65 -6.09
CA LEU A 207 -1.53 -2.84 -6.81
C LEU A 207 -2.75 -3.69 -7.16
N PHE A 208 -2.87 -4.09 -8.42
CA PHE A 208 -3.83 -5.07 -8.89
C PHE A 208 -3.06 -6.27 -9.44
N ILE A 209 -3.37 -7.48 -8.97
CA ILE A 209 -2.82 -8.74 -9.51
C ILE A 209 -4.00 -9.60 -9.92
N THR A 210 -4.20 -9.76 -11.23
CA THR A 210 -5.27 -10.59 -11.78
C THR A 210 -4.73 -11.94 -12.22
N ALA A 211 -5.33 -12.99 -11.68
CA ALA A 211 -5.06 -14.37 -12.06
C ALA A 211 -6.34 -15.04 -12.58
N SER A 212 -6.20 -15.89 -13.59
CA SER A 212 -7.31 -16.73 -14.08
C SER A 212 -7.42 -18.01 -13.26
N GLY A 213 -8.65 -18.39 -12.88
CA GLY A 213 -8.97 -19.69 -12.29
C GLY A 213 -9.53 -20.71 -13.30
N THR A 214 -9.80 -20.30 -14.55
CA THR A 214 -10.57 -21.09 -15.52
C THR A 214 -9.75 -21.57 -16.73
N GLY A 215 -8.46 -21.23 -16.78
CA GLY A 215 -7.57 -21.59 -17.89
C GLY A 215 -7.73 -20.70 -19.13
N ALA A 216 -8.74 -19.83 -19.19
CA ALA A 216 -8.78 -18.71 -20.13
C ALA A 216 -7.82 -17.59 -19.67
N PRO A 217 -7.24 -16.78 -20.58
CA PRO A 217 -6.40 -15.66 -20.19
C PRO A 217 -7.13 -14.69 -19.25
N ALA A 218 -6.45 -14.23 -18.20
CA ALA A 218 -6.96 -13.15 -17.38
C ALA A 218 -6.81 -11.80 -18.12
N GLU A 219 -7.74 -10.88 -17.89
CA GLU A 219 -7.66 -9.50 -18.35
C GLU A 219 -7.63 -8.57 -17.13
N LEU A 220 -7.00 -7.40 -17.26
CA LEU A 220 -7.09 -6.38 -16.22
C LEU A 220 -8.53 -5.83 -16.21
N PRO A 221 -9.23 -5.87 -15.08
CA PRO A 221 -10.62 -5.43 -15.02
C PRO A 221 -10.70 -3.90 -14.90
N ASP A 222 -10.77 -3.20 -16.03
CA ASP A 222 -10.77 -1.73 -16.10
C ASP A 222 -11.83 -1.08 -15.21
N ASP A 223 -13.06 -1.61 -15.19
CA ASP A 223 -14.15 -1.09 -14.36
C ASP A 223 -13.83 -1.23 -12.86
N LEU A 224 -13.26 -2.36 -12.43
CA LEU A 224 -12.86 -2.59 -11.04
C LEU A 224 -11.72 -1.66 -10.63
N MET A 225 -10.71 -1.51 -11.50
CA MET A 225 -9.57 -0.61 -11.24
C MET A 225 -10.06 0.84 -11.14
N THR A 226 -10.88 1.28 -12.08
CA THR A 226 -11.49 2.63 -12.10
C THR A 226 -12.31 2.87 -10.84
N ALA A 227 -13.17 1.93 -10.45
CA ALA A 227 -13.97 2.04 -9.23
C ALA A 227 -13.10 2.17 -7.97
N GLN A 228 -12.01 1.41 -7.88
CA GLN A 228 -11.08 1.46 -6.76
C GLN A 228 -10.32 2.78 -6.70
N ILE A 229 -9.80 3.28 -7.83
CA ILE A 229 -9.06 4.54 -7.88
C ILE A 229 -9.99 5.73 -7.57
N ASN A 230 -11.18 5.77 -8.17
CA ASN A 230 -12.18 6.82 -7.90
C ASN A 230 -12.63 6.84 -6.43
N LYS A 231 -12.71 5.67 -5.77
CA LYS A 231 -13.03 5.61 -4.34
C LYS A 231 -11.88 6.17 -3.50
N LEU A 232 -10.63 5.82 -3.83
CA LEU A 232 -9.44 6.32 -3.15
C LEU A 232 -9.31 7.84 -3.26
N GLU A 233 -9.53 8.41 -4.44
CA GLU A 233 -9.38 9.85 -4.69
C GLU A 233 -10.41 10.67 -3.90
N ARG A 234 -11.67 10.23 -3.87
CA ARG A 234 -12.72 10.84 -3.04
C ARG A 234 -12.36 10.88 -1.56
N ILE A 235 -11.70 9.85 -1.04
CA ILE A 235 -11.28 9.78 0.38
C ILE A 235 -10.01 10.56 0.63
N SER A 236 -9.14 10.68 -0.36
CA SER A 236 -7.86 11.40 -0.26
C SER A 236 -8.02 12.91 -0.51
N GLY A 237 -9.19 13.35 -0.98
CA GLY A 237 -9.44 14.73 -1.38
C GLY A 237 -8.87 15.09 -2.77
N GLY A 238 -8.50 14.08 -3.57
CA GLY A 238 -8.21 14.25 -4.98
C GLY A 238 -9.52 14.54 -5.74
N ARG A 239 -9.52 15.52 -6.64
CA ARG A 239 -10.70 15.76 -7.50
C ARG A 239 -10.92 14.55 -8.41
N PRO A 240 -12.19 14.13 -8.61
CA PRO A 240 -12.54 13.16 -9.63
C PRO A 240 -12.35 13.73 -11.04
#